data_AF-A0A3T2HLT4-F1
#
_entry.id   AF-A0A3T2HLT4-F1
#
_cell.length_a   1.000
_cell.length_b   1.000
_cell.length_c   1.000
_cell.angle_alpha   90.00
_cell.angle_beta   90.00
_cell.angle_gamma   90.00
#
_symmetry.space_group_name_H-M   'P 1'
#
loop_
_entity.id
_entity.type
_entity.pdbx_description
1 polymer ?
#
loop_
_entity_poly.entity_id
_entity_poly.type
_entity_poly.pdbx_seq_one_letter_code
_entity_poly.pdbx_strand_id
1 'polypeptide(L)'
;MQTLMIVCAGGATSSLMAQNVVKSATSEGMDAVLLFPDDVKYKDSFLEKYSERDLVVVMGPVGAITAGKFRDYKEQVDAVLVAPQVKYMYKTVEEVLGELNIPCANIDSLDFGRMRGDKILTQGLALMNTKNSK
;
A
#
# COMPACT_ATOMS: atom_id res chain seq x y z
N MET A 1 -1.08 3.29 13.94
CA MET A 1 -1.32 3.33 12.49
C MET A 1 -0.15 2.73 11.71
N GLN A 2 -0.45 1.73 10.88
CA GLN A 2 0.42 1.25 9.81
C GLN A 2 -0.14 1.71 8.46
N THR A 3 0.73 2.03 7.49
CA THR A 3 0.27 2.43 6.15
C THR A 3 0.83 1.53 5.06
N LEU A 4 -0.06 0.77 4.43
CA LEU A 4 0.24 -0.09 3.30
C LEU A 4 -0.15 0.59 1.99
N MET A 5 0.80 0.82 1.10
CA MET A 5 0.50 1.30 -0.25
C MET A 5 0.40 0.14 -1.25
N ILE A 6 -0.64 0.12 -2.07
CA ILE A 6 -0.84 -0.83 -3.16
C ILE A 6 -0.76 -0.05 -4.47
N VAL A 7 0.14 -0.46 -5.37
CA VAL A 7 0.32 0.20 -6.67
C VAL A 7 -0.12 -0.68 -7.83
N CYS A 8 -0.86 -0.11 -8.79
CA CYS A 8 -1.33 -0.81 -9.98
C CYS A 8 -1.24 0.08 -11.25
N ALA A 9 -1.86 -0.35 -12.36
CA ALA A 9 -1.96 0.45 -13.59
C ALA A 9 -3.00 1.61 -13.52
N GLY A 10 -3.75 1.70 -12.42
CA GLY A 10 -5.00 2.47 -12.30
C GLY A 10 -6.22 1.65 -12.75
N GLY A 11 -7.37 1.84 -12.07
CA GLY A 11 -8.65 1.24 -12.50
C GLY A 11 -9.50 0.62 -11.38
N ALA A 12 -10.78 0.39 -11.71
CA ALA A 12 -11.81 -0.05 -10.75
C ALA A 12 -11.55 -1.42 -10.11
N THR A 13 -10.98 -2.38 -10.86
CA THR A 13 -10.69 -3.73 -10.35
C THR A 13 -9.70 -3.70 -9.19
N SER A 14 -8.65 -2.88 -9.32
CA SER A 14 -7.63 -2.78 -8.29
C SER A 14 -8.15 -2.03 -7.06
N SER A 15 -9.03 -1.03 -7.24
CA SER A 15 -9.74 -0.39 -6.13
C SER A 15 -10.62 -1.39 -5.37
N LEU A 16 -11.33 -2.27 -6.07
CA LEU A 16 -12.12 -3.33 -5.44
C LEU A 16 -11.23 -4.31 -4.65
N MET A 17 -10.05 -4.64 -5.16
CA MET A 17 -9.09 -5.48 -4.43
C MET A 17 -8.65 -4.80 -3.14
N ALA A 18 -8.27 -3.52 -3.20
CA ALA A 18 -7.88 -2.75 -2.01
C ALA A 18 -9.04 -2.62 -1.00
N GLN A 19 -10.28 -2.48 -1.46
CA GLN A 19 -11.46 -2.53 -0.59
C GLN A 19 -11.61 -3.89 0.10
N ASN A 20 -11.32 -4.99 -0.58
CA ASN A 20 -11.35 -6.32 0.05
C ASN A 20 -10.25 -6.49 1.09
N VAL A 21 -9.08 -5.88 0.91
CA VAL A 21 -8.03 -5.82 1.94
C VAL A 21 -8.54 -5.10 3.18
N VAL A 22 -9.14 -3.91 3.00
CA VAL A 22 -9.73 -3.14 4.12
C VAL A 22 -10.83 -3.94 4.82
N LYS A 23 -11.74 -4.56 4.07
CA LYS A 23 -12.79 -5.42 4.64
C LYS A 23 -12.22 -6.59 5.45
N SER A 24 -11.13 -7.18 4.98
CA SER A 24 -10.47 -8.28 5.69
C SER A 24 -9.88 -7.78 7.01
N ALA A 25 -9.20 -6.64 7.00
CA ALA A 25 -8.67 -6.01 8.21
C ALA A 25 -9.77 -5.66 9.21
N THR A 26 -10.88 -5.07 8.74
CA THR A 26 -12.04 -4.78 9.59
C THR A 26 -12.68 -6.06 10.15
N SER A 27 -12.71 -7.16 9.39
CA SER A 27 -13.21 -8.44 9.89
C SER A 27 -12.32 -9.07 10.97
N GLU A 28 -11.04 -8.69 11.01
CA GLU A 28 -10.08 -9.07 12.05
C GLU A 28 -10.08 -8.08 13.24
N GLY A 29 -10.98 -7.10 13.24
CA GLY A 29 -11.16 -6.13 14.33
C GLY A 29 -10.28 -4.88 14.23
N MET A 30 -9.59 -4.65 13.10
CA MET A 30 -8.80 -3.45 12.88
C MET A 30 -9.67 -2.27 12.40
N ASP A 31 -9.43 -1.07 12.90
CA ASP A 31 -9.92 0.16 12.25
C ASP A 31 -9.07 0.43 11.00
N ALA A 32 -9.63 0.08 9.84
CA ALA A 32 -8.97 0.16 8.55
C ALA A 32 -9.72 1.06 7.56
N VAL A 33 -8.97 1.81 6.75
CA VAL A 33 -9.54 2.69 5.71
C VAL A 33 -8.78 2.59 4.39
N LEU A 34 -9.52 2.78 3.28
CA LEU A 34 -8.95 2.90 1.95
C LEU A 34 -8.83 4.38 1.57
N LEU A 35 -7.63 4.81 1.22
CA LEU A 35 -7.30 6.16 0.76
C LEU A 35 -6.60 6.13 -0.61
N PHE A 36 -6.45 7.30 -1.21
CA PHE A 36 -5.76 7.51 -2.48
C PHE A 36 -4.58 8.49 -2.30
N PRO A 37 -3.66 8.61 -3.28
CA PRO A 37 -2.48 9.46 -3.15
C PRO A 37 -2.78 10.92 -2.78
N ASP A 38 -3.91 11.47 -3.23
CA ASP A 38 -4.30 12.84 -2.90
C ASP A 38 -4.70 13.01 -1.41
N ASP A 39 -5.19 11.96 -0.76
CA ASP A 39 -5.57 11.97 0.66
C ASP A 39 -4.35 11.95 1.59
N VAL A 40 -3.22 11.43 1.11
CA VAL A 40 -1.98 11.28 1.89
C VAL A 40 -0.92 12.32 1.55
N LYS A 41 -1.17 13.13 0.51
CA LYS A 41 -0.23 14.15 0.01
C LYS A 41 0.16 15.19 1.06
N TYR A 42 -0.77 15.56 1.95
CA TYR A 42 -0.56 16.59 2.96
C TYR A 42 -0.42 15.95 4.34
N LYS A 43 0.84 15.80 4.80
CA LYS A 43 1.20 15.08 6.03
C LYS A 43 0.38 15.50 7.26
N ASP A 44 0.27 16.79 7.54
CA ASP A 44 -0.43 17.26 8.75
C ASP A 44 -1.91 16.89 8.73
N SER A 45 -2.59 17.10 7.59
CA SER A 45 -4.01 16.73 7.45
C SER A 45 -4.23 15.22 7.48
N PHE A 46 -3.29 14.45 6.92
CA PHE A 46 -3.31 13.00 6.96
C PHE A 46 -3.20 12.49 8.40
N LEU A 47 -2.22 12.99 9.16
CA LEU A 47 -2.01 12.57 10.55
C LEU A 47 -3.18 12.99 11.45
N GLU A 48 -3.71 14.20 11.29
CA GLU A 48 -4.86 14.67 12.06
C GLU A 48 -6.09 13.76 11.88
N LYS A 49 -6.33 13.27 10.67
CA LYS A 49 -7.54 12.48 10.34
C LYS A 49 -7.40 10.99 10.57
N TYR A 50 -6.19 10.44 10.45
CA TYR A 50 -6.00 8.99 10.34
C TYR A 50 -5.05 8.41 11.40
N SER A 51 -4.37 9.22 12.22
CA SER A 51 -3.40 8.74 13.22
C SER A 51 -3.96 7.75 14.25
N GLU A 52 -5.25 7.85 14.59
CA GLU A 52 -5.91 6.94 15.54
C GLU A 52 -6.30 5.58 14.93
N ARG A 53 -6.19 5.41 13.60
CA ARG A 53 -6.53 4.16 12.93
C ARG A 53 -5.44 3.11 13.09
N ASP A 54 -5.84 1.84 12.99
CA ASP A 54 -4.90 0.73 13.00
C ASP A 54 -4.18 0.62 11.66
N LEU A 55 -4.92 0.69 10.55
CA LEU A 55 -4.42 0.47 9.20
C LEU A 55 -4.95 1.50 8.19
N VAL A 56 -4.04 2.05 7.39
CA VAL A 56 -4.38 2.81 6.19
C VAL A 56 -3.90 2.03 4.97
N VAL A 57 -4.82 1.70 4.06
CA VAL A 57 -4.49 1.16 2.74
C VAL A 57 -4.53 2.32 1.74
N VAL A 58 -3.41 2.63 1.11
CA VAL A 58 -3.31 3.68 0.08
C VAL A 58 -3.26 3.01 -1.29
N MET A 59 -4.20 3.34 -2.17
CA MET A 59 -4.29 2.74 -3.49
C MET A 59 -3.92 3.74 -4.58
N GLY A 60 -2.85 3.50 -5.34
CA GLY A 60 -2.37 4.44 -6.35
C GLY A 60 -1.89 3.79 -7.65
N PRO A 61 -1.69 4.58 -8.72
CA PRO A 61 -0.97 4.09 -9.88
C PRO A 61 0.52 3.92 -9.56
N VAL A 62 1.21 2.99 -10.22
CA VAL A 62 2.66 2.79 -10.08
C VAL A 62 3.48 4.04 -10.43
N GLY A 63 2.94 4.88 -11.32
CA GLY A 63 3.52 6.19 -11.63
C GLY A 63 3.60 7.12 -10.41
N ALA A 64 2.78 6.90 -9.37
CA ALA A 64 2.86 7.66 -8.13
C ALA A 64 4.21 7.44 -7.40
N ILE A 65 4.82 6.26 -7.56
CA ILE A 65 6.17 5.93 -7.08
C ILE A 65 7.23 6.46 -8.04
N THR A 66 7.13 6.10 -9.32
CA THR A 66 8.23 6.31 -10.27
C THR A 66 8.36 7.74 -10.78
N ALA A 67 7.31 8.56 -10.68
CA ALA A 67 7.32 9.95 -11.17
C ALA A 67 7.87 10.97 -10.13
N GLY A 68 8.60 10.51 -9.10
CA GLY A 68 9.24 11.37 -8.09
C GLY A 68 8.29 11.95 -7.03
N LYS A 69 6.98 11.99 -7.29
CA LYS A 69 5.94 12.48 -6.36
C LYS A 69 5.88 11.70 -5.04
N PHE A 70 6.33 10.45 -5.02
CA PHE A 70 6.37 9.66 -3.79
C PHE A 70 7.25 10.26 -2.69
N ARG A 71 8.25 11.08 -3.06
CA ARG A 71 9.10 11.77 -2.06
C ARG A 71 8.30 12.68 -1.14
N ASP A 72 7.17 13.20 -1.59
CA ASP A 72 6.33 14.12 -0.82
C ASP A 72 5.60 13.41 0.31
N TYR A 73 5.26 12.13 0.14
CA TYR A 73 4.48 11.36 1.11
C TYR A 73 5.12 10.03 1.56
N LYS A 74 6.42 9.84 1.26
CA LYS A 74 7.19 8.65 1.66
C LYS A 74 7.16 8.38 3.16
N GLU A 75 7.11 9.42 3.99
CA GLU A 75 7.14 9.29 5.45
C GLU A 75 5.83 8.74 6.00
N GLN A 76 4.76 8.76 5.20
CA GLN A 76 3.47 8.22 5.59
C GLN A 76 3.28 6.77 5.14
N VAL A 77 4.22 6.16 4.40
CA VAL A 77 4.09 4.80 3.85
C VAL A 77 5.10 3.84 4.48
N ASP A 78 4.61 2.70 4.96
CA ASP A 78 5.43 1.71 5.64
C ASP A 78 5.87 0.56 4.75
N ALA A 79 5.04 0.17 3.79
CA ALA A 79 5.40 -0.83 2.78
C ALA A 79 4.62 -0.61 1.49
N VAL A 80 5.14 -1.16 0.39
CA VAL A 80 4.50 -1.09 -0.93
C VAL A 80 4.29 -2.48 -1.52
N LEU A 81 3.05 -2.79 -1.91
CA LEU A 81 2.72 -3.97 -2.69
C LEU A 81 2.46 -3.60 -4.16
N VAL A 82 3.13 -4.30 -5.07
CA VAL A 82 3.03 -4.09 -6.51
C VAL A 82 2.06 -5.11 -7.11
N ALA A 83 0.97 -4.62 -7.68
CA ALA A 83 -0.04 -5.46 -8.31
C ALA A 83 0.50 -6.15 -9.58
N PRO A 84 0.02 -7.36 -9.92
CA PRO A 84 0.60 -8.17 -11.00
C PRO A 84 0.53 -7.49 -12.37
N GLN A 85 -0.43 -6.60 -12.62
CA GLN A 85 -0.56 -5.88 -13.89
C GLN A 85 0.65 -5.00 -14.22
N VAL A 86 1.35 -4.52 -13.21
CA VAL A 86 2.51 -3.62 -13.33
C VAL A 86 3.80 -4.27 -12.82
N LYS A 87 3.83 -5.60 -12.70
CA LYS A 87 4.98 -6.36 -12.21
C LYS A 87 6.28 -6.05 -12.97
N TYR A 88 6.20 -5.71 -14.26
CA TYR A 88 7.37 -5.31 -15.05
C TYR A 88 8.08 -4.05 -14.50
N MET A 89 7.36 -3.20 -13.75
CA MET A 89 7.92 -2.01 -13.09
C MET A 89 8.49 -2.29 -11.71
N TYR A 90 8.39 -3.53 -11.20
CA TYR A 90 8.83 -3.88 -9.85
C TYR A 90 10.29 -3.49 -9.60
N LYS A 91 11.19 -3.74 -10.55
CA LYS A 91 12.61 -3.41 -10.39
C LYS A 91 12.83 -1.90 -10.19
N THR A 92 12.14 -1.07 -10.98
CA THR A 92 12.20 0.40 -10.83
C THR A 92 11.60 0.85 -9.51
N VAL A 93 10.50 0.24 -9.08
CA VAL A 93 9.88 0.51 -7.78
C VAL A 93 10.84 0.15 -6.64
N GLU A 94 11.46 -1.03 -6.70
CA GLU A 94 12.42 -1.54 -5.71
C GLU A 94 13.66 -0.64 -5.61
N GLU A 95 14.19 -0.16 -6.74
CA GLU A 95 15.31 0.80 -6.76
C GLU A 95 14.93 2.10 -6.04
N VAL A 96 13.79 2.71 -6.38
CA VAL A 96 13.32 3.97 -5.77
C VAL A 96 13.03 3.80 -4.27
N LEU A 97 12.40 2.70 -3.87
CA LEU A 97 12.02 2.45 -2.47
C LEU A 97 13.22 1.97 -1.63
N GLY A 98 14.18 1.30 -2.24
CA GLY A 98 15.44 0.89 -1.62
C GLY A 98 16.25 2.08 -1.13
N GLU A 99 16.33 3.17 -1.90
CA GLU A 99 16.95 4.43 -1.46
C GLU A 99 16.25 5.04 -0.22
N LEU A 100 14.97 4.71 -0.02
CA LEU A 100 14.14 5.23 1.05
C LEU A 100 13.98 4.24 2.22
N ASN A 101 14.61 3.06 2.14
CA ASN A 101 14.44 1.95 3.09
C ASN A 101 12.97 1.54 3.30
N ILE A 102 12.16 1.62 2.26
CA ILE A 102 10.76 1.17 2.30
C ILE A 102 10.69 -0.20 1.63
N PRO A 103 10.25 -1.25 2.34
CA PRO A 103 10.15 -2.58 1.75
C PRO A 103 9.03 -2.64 0.71
N CYS A 104 9.28 -3.38 -0.37
CA CYS A 104 8.28 -3.67 -1.38
C CYS A 104 8.23 -5.15 -1.76
N ALA A 105 7.08 -5.61 -2.23
CA ALA A 105 6.91 -6.96 -2.76
C ALA A 105 5.86 -7.00 -3.88
N ASN A 106 5.94 -8.01 -4.75
CA ASN A 106 4.87 -8.28 -5.71
C ASN A 106 3.72 -9.01 -5.02
N ILE A 107 2.49 -8.64 -5.37
CA ILE A 107 1.29 -9.40 -5.01
C ILE A 107 1.25 -10.67 -5.85
N ASP A 108 0.89 -11.79 -5.22
CA ASP A 108 0.66 -13.02 -5.97
C ASP A 108 -0.51 -12.87 -6.96
N SER A 109 -0.28 -13.29 -8.21
CA SER A 109 -1.25 -13.12 -9.28
C SER A 109 -2.56 -13.89 -9.07
N LEU A 110 -2.50 -15.04 -8.39
CA LEU A 110 -3.65 -15.87 -8.09
C LEU A 110 -4.45 -15.25 -6.94
N ASP A 111 -3.77 -14.77 -5.90
CA ASP A 111 -4.41 -14.07 -4.79
C ASP A 111 -5.10 -12.78 -5.26
N PHE A 112 -4.44 -12.02 -6.15
CA PHE A 112 -5.07 -10.86 -6.80
C PHE A 112 -6.29 -11.29 -7.63
N GLY A 113 -6.16 -12.29 -8.51
CA GLY A 113 -7.23 -12.75 -9.39
C GLY A 113 -8.44 -13.32 -8.64
N ARG A 114 -8.21 -13.91 -7.46
CA ARG A 114 -9.26 -14.41 -6.55
C ARG A 114 -9.72 -13.37 -5.53
N MET A 115 -9.19 -12.16 -5.57
CA MET A 115 -9.54 -11.05 -4.68
C MET A 115 -9.37 -11.39 -3.19
N ARG A 116 -8.32 -12.15 -2.87
CA ARG A 116 -7.97 -12.63 -1.52
C ARG A 116 -7.41 -11.50 -0.66
N GLY A 117 -8.30 -10.61 -0.22
CA GLY A 117 -7.94 -9.48 0.66
C GLY A 117 -7.22 -9.92 1.94
N ASP A 118 -7.58 -11.08 2.48
CA ASP A 118 -6.98 -11.72 3.66
C ASP A 118 -5.50 -12.04 3.45
N LYS A 119 -5.16 -12.66 2.30
CA LYS A 119 -3.78 -13.02 1.96
C LYS A 119 -2.92 -11.80 1.67
N ILE A 120 -3.48 -10.84 0.93
CA ILE A 120 -2.80 -9.59 0.58
C ILE A 120 -2.56 -8.74 1.83
N LEU A 121 -3.53 -8.68 2.76
CA LEU A 121 -3.37 -8.04 4.06
C LEU A 121 -2.24 -8.69 4.85
N THR A 122 -2.26 -10.02 5.00
CA THR A 122 -1.23 -10.76 5.74
C THR A 122 0.17 -10.50 5.16
N GLN A 123 0.28 -10.52 3.83
CA GLN A 123 1.53 -10.21 3.14
C GLN A 123 2.01 -8.78 3.44
N GLY A 124 1.11 -7.79 3.37
CA GLY A 124 1.42 -6.39 3.64
C GLY A 124 1.87 -6.16 5.09
N LEU A 125 1.13 -6.72 6.06
CA LEU A 125 1.47 -6.61 7.49
C LEU A 125 2.83 -7.24 7.80
N ALA A 126 3.12 -8.42 7.25
CA ALA A 126 4.42 -9.07 7.40
C ALA A 126 5.57 -8.23 6.81
N LEU A 127 5.33 -7.59 5.66
CA LEU A 127 6.29 -6.71 5.02
C LEU A 127 6.58 -5.47 5.87
N MET A 128 5.54 -4.86 6.45
CA MET A 128 5.69 -3.70 7.36
C MET A 128 6.43 -4.05 8.65
N ASN A 129 6.19 -5.23 9.24
CA ASN A 129 6.91 -5.67 10.45
C ASN A 129 8.41 -5.88 10.22
N THR A 130 8.84 -6.14 8.99
CA THR A 130 10.26 -6.24 8.63
C THR A 130 10.99 -4.89 8.73
N LYS A 131 10.27 -3.78 8.48
CA LYS A 131 10.78 -2.40 8.66
C LYS A 131 11.00 -2.06 10.13
N ASN A 132 10.11 -2.52 11.02
CA ASN A 132 10.15 -2.20 12.45
C ASN A 132 11.17 -3.01 13.28
N SER A 133 11.84 -3.99 12.66
CA SER A 133 12.84 -4.84 13.32
C SER A 133 14.30 -4.43 13.01
N LYS A 134 14.52 -3.31 12.31
CA LYS A 134 15.84 -2.74 12.02
C LYS A 134 15.91 -1.32 12.53
#